data_AF-A0A0D3BX24-F1
#
_entry.id   AF-A0A0D3BX24-F1
#
_cell.length_a   1.000
_cell.length_b   1.000
_cell.length_c   1.000
_cell.angle_alpha   90.00
_cell.angle_beta   90.00
_cell.angle_gamma   90.00
#
_symmetry.space_group_name_H-M   'P 1'
#
loop_
_entity.id
_entity.type
_entity.pdbx_description
1 polymer ?
#
loop_
_entity_poly.entity_id
_entity_poly.type
_entity_poly.pdbx_seq_one_letter_code
_entity_poly.pdbx_strand_id
1 'polypeptide(L)'
;MDVNGFQVLVSQVESVRRIFEMHPDIAVDFRAKNQHLRKACMSFLLSLIETLCMSLKDLSNEDLVEADVALTYVRDAGFKVDWLEKKLEILKEKKEKEKCSLILLEEMKEKLLELKQKCSDLDALVEKEEAELLAIRTPSSFVDVL
;
A
#
# COMPACT_ATOMS: atom_id res chain seq x y z
N MET A 1 8.51 -30.95 -13.73
CA MET A 1 8.39 -30.91 -15.21
C MET A 1 9.44 -29.96 -15.75
N ASP A 2 9.94 -30.19 -16.96
CA ASP A 2 10.88 -29.26 -17.61
C ASP A 2 10.10 -28.21 -18.42
N VAL A 3 10.45 -26.94 -18.26
CA VAL A 3 9.94 -25.81 -19.04
C VAL A 3 11.12 -24.96 -19.47
N ASN A 4 11.41 -24.91 -20.77
CA ASN A 4 12.54 -24.16 -21.34
C ASN A 4 13.89 -24.48 -20.65
N GLY A 5 14.11 -25.75 -20.32
CA GLY A 5 15.32 -26.22 -19.64
C GLY A 5 15.35 -25.96 -18.13
N PHE A 6 14.25 -25.50 -17.52
CA PHE A 6 14.11 -25.36 -16.07
C PHE A 6 13.23 -26.47 -15.50
N GLN A 7 13.77 -27.24 -14.54
CA GLN A 7 12.96 -28.19 -13.79
C GLN A 7 12.19 -27.48 -12.68
N VAL A 8 10.86 -27.51 -12.77
CA VAL A 8 9.96 -26.84 -11.82
C VAL A 8 8.89 -27.79 -11.29
N LEU A 9 8.27 -27.41 -10.17
CA LEU A 9 7.14 -28.15 -9.59
C LEU A 9 5.95 -28.09 -10.55
N VAL A 10 5.08 -29.10 -10.51
CA VAL A 10 3.89 -29.16 -11.39
C VAL A 10 2.99 -27.94 -11.20
N SER A 11 2.83 -27.48 -9.95
CA SER A 11 2.07 -26.27 -9.61
C SER A 11 2.65 -24.98 -10.19
N GLN A 12 3.93 -24.96 -10.55
CA GLN A 12 4.63 -23.77 -11.06
C GLN A 12 4.73 -23.73 -12.59
N VAL A 13 4.40 -24.84 -13.28
CA VAL A 13 4.60 -24.98 -14.72
C VAL A 13 3.92 -23.85 -15.50
N GLU A 14 2.69 -23.53 -15.16
CA GLU A 14 1.91 -22.54 -15.88
C GLU A 14 2.45 -21.12 -15.68
N SER A 15 2.84 -20.78 -14.45
CA SER A 15 3.50 -19.50 -14.13
C SER A 15 4.79 -19.32 -14.93
N VAL A 16 5.61 -20.37 -15.00
CA VAL A 16 6.89 -20.34 -15.72
C VAL A 16 6.67 -20.22 -17.23
N ARG A 17 5.72 -20.97 -17.81
CA ARG A 17 5.35 -20.82 -19.22
C ARG A 17 4.95 -19.39 -19.54
N ARG A 18 4.05 -18.81 -18.74
CA ARG A 18 3.57 -17.46 -18.94
C ARG A 18 4.68 -16.41 -18.85
N ILE A 19 5.66 -16.60 -17.96
CA ILE A 19 6.84 -15.74 -17.88
C ILE A 19 7.61 -15.77 -19.20
N PHE A 20 7.87 -16.95 -19.76
CA PHE A 20 8.57 -17.06 -21.05
C PHE A 20 7.73 -16.59 -22.24
N GLU A 21 6.41 -16.69 -22.20
CA GLU A 21 5.53 -16.13 -23.24
C GLU A 21 5.57 -14.61 -23.25
N MET A 22 5.56 -13.98 -22.07
CA MET A 22 5.59 -12.52 -21.93
C MET A 22 6.99 -11.93 -22.06
N HIS A 23 8.01 -12.68 -21.63
CA HIS A 23 9.42 -12.30 -21.61
C HIS A 23 10.29 -13.43 -22.20
N PRO A 24 10.26 -13.65 -23.53
CA PRO A 24 10.96 -14.77 -24.16
C PRO A 24 12.47 -14.76 -23.96
N ASP A 25 13.07 -13.58 -23.76
CA ASP A 25 14.51 -13.40 -23.57
C ASP A 25 14.94 -13.39 -22.10
N ILE A 26 14.03 -13.65 -21.15
CA ILE A 26 14.27 -13.54 -19.71
C ILE A 26 15.51 -14.32 -19.24
N ALA A 27 15.83 -15.45 -19.87
CA ALA A 27 16.93 -16.33 -19.47
C ALA A 27 18.02 -16.47 -20.55
N VAL A 28 18.10 -15.55 -21.52
CA VAL A 28 19.06 -15.66 -22.64
C VAL A 28 20.52 -15.61 -22.16
N ASP A 29 20.80 -14.82 -21.12
CA ASP A 29 22.14 -14.67 -20.54
C ASP A 29 22.37 -15.58 -19.32
N PHE A 30 21.39 -16.43 -18.98
CA PHE A 30 21.44 -17.32 -17.84
C PHE A 30 22.31 -18.56 -18.14
N ARG A 31 23.46 -18.66 -17.46
CA ARG A 31 24.51 -19.65 -17.79
C ARG A 31 24.60 -20.85 -16.86
N ALA A 32 23.77 -20.93 -15.82
CA ALA A 32 23.87 -22.04 -14.88
C ALA A 32 23.56 -23.39 -15.56
N LYS A 33 24.53 -24.30 -15.52
CA LYS A 33 24.43 -25.66 -16.07
C LYS A 33 23.93 -26.69 -15.06
N ASN A 34 24.14 -26.43 -13.77
CA ASN A 34 23.72 -27.34 -12.70
C ASN A 34 22.20 -27.28 -12.50
N GLN A 35 21.52 -28.42 -12.64
CA GLN A 35 20.05 -28.46 -12.60
C GLN A 35 19.44 -27.99 -11.28
N HIS A 36 20.12 -28.25 -10.15
CA HIS A 36 19.67 -27.77 -8.84
C HIS A 36 19.72 -26.25 -8.77
N LEU A 37 20.78 -25.63 -9.29
CA LEU A 37 20.87 -24.16 -9.39
C LEU A 37 19.79 -23.61 -10.30
N ARG A 38 19.56 -24.21 -11.48
CA ARG A 38 18.49 -23.78 -12.39
C ARG A 38 17.13 -23.78 -11.70
N LYS A 39 16.80 -24.88 -11.01
CA LYS A 39 15.56 -25.01 -10.23
C LYS A 39 15.48 -23.97 -9.10
N ALA A 40 16.55 -23.79 -8.34
CA ALA A 40 16.59 -22.84 -7.24
C ALA A 40 16.39 -21.40 -7.72
N CYS A 41 17.09 -20.98 -8.77
CA CYS A 41 16.94 -19.65 -9.35
C CYS A 41 15.52 -19.40 -9.89
N MET A 42 14.93 -20.38 -10.58
CA MET A 42 13.55 -20.23 -11.08
C MET A 42 12.54 -20.16 -9.93
N SER A 43 12.74 -20.97 -8.88
CA SER A 43 11.89 -20.91 -7.68
C SER A 43 12.00 -19.55 -6.99
N PHE A 44 13.23 -19.02 -6.89
CA PHE A 44 13.49 -17.71 -6.30
C PHE A 44 12.86 -16.57 -7.11
N LEU A 45 12.98 -16.61 -8.45
CA LEU A 45 12.31 -15.66 -9.34
C LEU A 45 10.78 -15.70 -9.15
N LEU A 46 10.18 -16.88 -9.05
CA LEU A 46 8.74 -17.02 -8.81
C LEU A 46 8.33 -16.41 -7.46
N SER A 47 9.06 -16.70 -6.39
CA SER A 47 8.79 -16.10 -5.08
C SER A 47 8.89 -14.58 -5.09
N LEU A 48 9.88 -14.02 -5.80
CA LEU A 48 10.00 -12.57 -6.00
C LEU A 48 8.80 -12.00 -6.75
N ILE A 49 8.34 -12.66 -7.81
CA ILE A 49 7.15 -12.25 -8.57
C ILE A 49 5.91 -12.29 -7.67
N GLU A 50 5.77 -13.31 -6.83
CA GLU A 50 4.68 -13.44 -5.86
C GLU A 50 4.68 -12.27 -4.86
N THR A 51 5.84 -11.95 -4.27
CA THR A 51 6.00 -10.78 -3.38
C THR A 51 5.58 -9.49 -4.08
N LEU A 52 6.02 -9.26 -5.32
CA LEU A 52 5.67 -8.07 -6.10
C LEU A 52 4.20 -8.07 -6.61
N CYS A 53 3.46 -9.15 -6.40
CA CYS A 53 2.02 -9.24 -6.68
C CYS A 53 1.16 -9.07 -5.44
N MET A 54 1.75 -8.99 -4.24
CA MET A 54 1.01 -8.72 -3.01
C MET A 54 0.31 -7.36 -3.05
N SER A 55 -0.71 -7.20 -2.20
CA SER A 55 -1.37 -5.91 -2.06
C SER A 55 -0.41 -4.90 -1.44
N LEU A 56 -0.54 -3.62 -1.80
CA LEU A 56 0.31 -2.56 -1.24
C LEU A 56 0.21 -2.52 0.30
N LYS A 57 -0.96 -2.86 0.85
CA LYS A 57 -1.22 -2.92 2.30
C LYS A 57 -0.41 -4.02 2.98
N ASP A 58 -0.30 -5.18 2.35
CA ASP A 58 0.40 -6.35 2.91
C ASP A 58 1.92 -6.26 2.68
N LEU A 59 2.37 -5.43 1.74
CA LEU A 59 3.76 -5.20 1.43
C LEU A 59 4.39 -4.20 2.39
N SER A 60 5.39 -4.63 3.15
CA SER A 60 6.17 -3.77 4.05
C SER A 60 7.30 -3.03 3.30
N ASN A 61 7.92 -2.05 3.97
CA ASN A 61 9.10 -1.39 3.41
C ASN A 61 10.30 -2.34 3.39
N GLU A 62 10.39 -3.22 4.39
CA GLU A 62 11.38 -4.28 4.49
C GLU A 62 11.25 -5.25 3.30
N ASP A 63 10.03 -5.66 2.94
CA ASP A 63 9.78 -6.52 1.77
C ASP A 63 10.23 -5.85 0.47
N LEU A 64 10.03 -4.53 0.34
CA LEU A 64 10.48 -3.76 -0.83
C LEU A 64 12.02 -3.70 -0.92
N VAL A 65 12.71 -3.60 0.22
CA VAL A 65 14.17 -3.64 0.29
C VAL A 65 14.69 -5.04 -0.04
N GLU A 66 14.07 -6.08 0.51
CA GLU A 66 14.44 -7.46 0.23
C GLU A 66 14.20 -7.80 -1.26
N ALA A 67 13.11 -7.32 -1.85
CA ALA A 67 12.83 -7.47 -3.27
C ALA A 67 13.91 -6.80 -4.16
N ASP A 68 14.45 -5.66 -3.74
CA ASP A 68 15.54 -4.96 -4.44
C ASP A 68 16.83 -5.78 -4.46
N VAL A 69 17.17 -6.34 -3.30
CA VAL A 69 18.31 -7.24 -3.13
C VAL A 69 18.11 -8.52 -3.94
N ALA A 70 16.91 -9.11 -3.89
CA ALA A 70 16.56 -10.29 -4.67
C ALA A 70 16.66 -10.06 -6.18
N LEU A 71 16.20 -8.89 -6.67
CA LEU A 71 16.33 -8.51 -8.08
C LEU A 71 17.79 -8.42 -8.51
N THR A 72 18.65 -7.85 -7.66
CA THR A 72 20.10 -7.81 -7.92
C THR A 72 20.67 -9.21 -8.10
N TYR A 73 20.34 -10.16 -7.21
CA TYR A 73 20.80 -11.54 -7.35
C TYR A 73 20.28 -12.24 -8.63
N VAL A 74 19.01 -12.01 -8.98
CA VAL A 74 18.40 -12.60 -10.17
C VAL A 74 19.03 -12.05 -11.45
N ARG A 75 19.29 -10.75 -11.49
CA ARG A 75 20.01 -10.10 -12.59
C ARG A 75 21.43 -10.63 -12.72
N ASP A 76 22.16 -10.71 -11.59
CA ASP A 76 23.54 -11.19 -11.56
C ASP A 76 23.64 -12.67 -11.97
N ALA A 77 22.58 -13.46 -11.77
CA ALA A 77 22.47 -14.82 -12.29
C ALA A 77 22.29 -14.88 -13.82
N GLY A 78 22.04 -13.75 -14.48
CA GLY A 78 21.87 -13.62 -15.92
C GLY A 78 20.41 -13.60 -16.39
N PHE A 79 19.44 -13.36 -15.48
CA PHE A 79 18.07 -13.10 -15.91
C PHE A 79 17.87 -11.64 -16.31
N LYS A 80 17.12 -11.42 -17.39
CA LYS A 80 16.67 -10.09 -17.81
C LYS A 80 15.38 -9.72 -17.09
N VAL A 81 15.50 -8.91 -16.05
CA VAL A 81 14.39 -8.58 -15.13
C VAL A 81 14.05 -7.09 -15.07
N ASP A 82 14.41 -6.32 -16.09
CA ASP A 82 14.14 -4.86 -16.17
C ASP A 82 12.66 -4.51 -15.91
N TRP A 83 11.76 -5.38 -16.35
CA TRP A 83 10.32 -5.22 -16.14
C TRP A 83 9.90 -5.38 -14.66
N LEU A 84 10.59 -6.22 -13.90
CA LEU A 84 10.40 -6.35 -12.46
C LEU A 84 11.05 -5.21 -11.69
N GLU A 85 12.23 -4.74 -12.12
CA GLU A 85 12.88 -3.56 -11.55
C GLU A 85 11.95 -2.34 -11.68
N LYS A 86 11.39 -2.11 -12.88
CA LYS A 86 10.40 -1.06 -13.11
C LYS A 86 9.14 -1.23 -12.26
N LYS A 87 8.65 -2.47 -12.11
CA LYS A 87 7.48 -2.76 -11.28
C LYS A 87 7.75 -2.45 -9.81
N LEU A 88 8.92 -2.82 -9.30
CA LEU A 88 9.34 -2.53 -7.93
C LEU A 88 9.41 -1.01 -7.68
N GLU A 89 9.96 -0.24 -8.63
CA GLU A 89 10.03 1.22 -8.49
C GLU A 89 8.63 1.85 -8.37
N ILE A 90 7.68 1.42 -9.22
CA ILE A 90 6.28 1.85 -9.14
C ILE A 90 5.66 1.49 -7.77
N LEU A 91 6.03 0.35 -7.19
CA LEU A 91 5.53 -0.06 -5.86
C LEU A 91 6.12 0.83 -4.75
N LYS A 92 7.41 1.15 -4.81
CA LYS A 92 8.05 2.09 -3.87
C LYS A 92 7.40 3.47 -3.92
N GLU A 93 7.16 4.01 -5.10
CA GLU A 93 6.46 5.30 -5.29
C GLU A 93 5.03 5.26 -4.70
N LYS A 94 4.29 4.19 -4.98
CA LYS A 94 2.94 4.01 -4.42
C LYS A 94 2.95 3.90 -2.90
N LYS A 95 3.95 3.23 -2.33
CA LYS A 95 4.09 3.04 -0.88
C LYS A 95 4.35 4.37 -0.17
N GLU A 96 5.22 5.20 -0.74
CA GLU A 96 5.47 6.54 -0.20
C GLU A 96 4.21 7.42 -0.32
N LYS A 97 3.50 7.35 -1.45
CA LYS A 97 2.23 8.07 -1.62
C LYS A 97 1.17 7.62 -0.61
N GLU A 98 1.07 6.32 -0.32
CA GLU A 98 0.17 5.77 0.70
C GLU A 98 0.50 6.38 2.07
N LYS A 99 1.78 6.38 2.46
CA LYS A 99 2.24 6.97 3.72
C LYS A 99 1.90 8.47 3.83
N CYS A 100 2.19 9.26 2.79
CA CYS A 100 1.82 10.68 2.75
C CYS A 100 0.31 10.89 2.87
N SER A 101 -0.49 10.06 2.19
CA SER A 101 -1.95 10.15 2.22
C SER A 101 -2.52 9.81 3.60
N LEU A 102 -1.91 8.85 4.32
CA LEU A 102 -2.30 8.49 5.68
C LEU A 102 -2.01 9.61 6.68
N ILE A 103 -0.86 10.27 6.57
CA ILE A 103 -0.50 11.42 7.41
C ILE A 103 -1.52 12.55 7.18
N LEU A 104 -1.77 12.91 5.92
CA LEU A 104 -2.74 13.95 5.58
C LEU A 104 -4.14 13.62 6.09
N LEU A 105 -4.57 12.35 5.98
CA LEU A 105 -5.86 11.91 6.48
C LEU A 105 -5.97 12.10 7.99
N GLU A 106 -4.92 11.81 8.75
CA GLU A 106 -4.92 11.99 10.19
C GLU A 106 -4.99 13.47 10.59
N GLU A 107 -4.20 14.33 9.93
CA GLU A 107 -4.28 15.79 10.13
C GLU A 107 -5.68 16.35 9.81
N MET A 108 -6.33 15.83 8.77
CA MET A 108 -7.70 16.22 8.40
C MET A 108 -8.72 15.79 9.47
N LYS A 109 -8.55 14.60 10.08
CA LYS A 109 -9.41 14.16 11.19
C LYS A 109 -9.24 15.03 12.42
N GLU A 110 -8.02 15.42 12.77
CA GLU A 110 -7.75 16.30 13.91
C GLU A 110 -8.42 17.67 13.72
N LYS A 111 -8.27 18.27 12.53
CA LYS A 111 -8.94 19.55 12.20
C LYS A 111 -10.47 19.41 12.23
N LEU A 112 -11.00 18.29 11.75
CA LEU A 112 -12.44 18.02 11.81
C LEU A 112 -12.92 17.91 13.26
N LEU A 113 -12.15 17.28 14.15
CA LEU A 113 -12.47 17.18 15.57
C LEU A 113 -12.45 18.56 16.24
N GLU A 114 -11.44 19.38 15.96
CA GLU A 114 -11.35 20.75 16.47
C GLU A 114 -12.56 21.60 16.03
N LEU A 115 -12.94 21.51 14.75
CA LEU A 115 -14.11 22.23 14.24
C LEU A 115 -15.41 21.77 14.89
N LYS A 116 -15.59 20.45 15.12
CA LYS A 116 -16.76 19.93 15.83
C LYS A 116 -16.87 20.47 17.26
N GLN A 117 -15.74 20.58 17.96
CA GLN A 117 -15.71 21.17 19.29
C GLN A 117 -16.13 22.64 19.24
N LYS A 118 -15.56 23.43 18.33
CA LYS A 118 -15.92 24.85 18.15
C LYS A 118 -17.40 25.04 17.82
N CYS A 119 -17.98 24.19 16.98
CA CYS A 119 -19.42 24.22 16.71
C CYS A 119 -20.23 23.96 17.97
N SER A 120 -19.84 22.97 18.77
CA SER A 120 -20.53 22.64 20.03
C SER A 120 -20.46 23.79 21.04
N ASP A 121 -19.30 24.46 21.13
CA ASP A 121 -19.12 25.62 21.99
C ASP A 121 -20.00 26.81 21.54
N LEU A 122 -20.11 27.02 20.22
CA LEU A 122 -20.97 28.05 19.64
C LEU A 122 -22.45 27.73 19.84
N ASP A 123 -22.87 26.48 19.65
CA ASP A 123 -24.25 26.04 19.90
C ASP A 123 -24.63 26.31 21.35
N ALA A 124 -23.75 26.02 22.31
CA ALA A 124 -23.98 26.31 23.72
C ALA A 124 -24.11 27.83 24.01
N LEU A 125 -23.37 28.68 23.30
CA LEU A 125 -23.50 30.14 23.40
C LEU A 125 -24.82 30.64 22.82
N VAL A 126 -25.28 30.07 21.70
CA VAL A 126 -26.58 30.40 21.09
C VAL A 126 -27.71 30.05 22.03
N GLU A 127 -27.74 28.81 22.55
CA GLU A 127 -28.77 28.35 23.50
C GLU A 127 -28.84 29.23 24.76
N LYS A 128 -27.67 29.67 25.25
CA LYS A 128 -27.59 30.59 26.40
C LYS A 128 -28.24 31.94 26.08
N GLU A 129 -27.90 32.57 24.96
CA GLU A 129 -28.44 33.88 24.57
C GLU A 129 -29.95 33.79 24.29
N GLU A 130 -30.42 32.69 23.68
CA GLU A 130 -31.84 32.44 23.48
C GLU A 130 -32.60 32.35 24.81
N ALA A 131 -32.05 31.64 25.81
CA ALA A 131 -32.63 31.57 27.15
C ALA A 131 -32.66 32.94 27.84
N GLU A 132 -31.60 33.74 27.73
CA GLU A 132 -31.56 35.11 28.27
C GLU A 132 -32.61 36.03 27.60
N LEU A 133 -32.75 35.96 26.27
CA LEU A 133 -33.78 36.69 25.53
C LEU A 133 -35.20 36.28 25.92
N LEU A 134 -35.44 34.98 26.15
CA LEU A 134 -36.73 34.48 26.64
C LEU A 134 -37.05 35.02 28.03
N ALA A 135 -36.06 35.08 28.92
CA ALA A 135 -36.23 35.66 30.25
C ALA A 135 -36.59 37.16 30.19
N ILE A 136 -35.91 37.93 29.34
CA ILE A 136 -36.19 39.37 29.13
C ILE A 136 -37.62 39.60 28.59
N ARG A 137 -38.08 38.72 27.69
CA ARG A 137 -39.40 38.82 27.05
C ARG A 137 -40.55 38.36 27.95
N THR A 138 -40.26 37.68 29.06
CA THR A 138 -41.28 37.17 29.97
C THR A 138 -41.89 38.36 30.76
N PRO A 139 -43.21 38.64 30.62
CA PRO A 139 -43.84 39.75 31.33
C PRO A 139 -43.79 39.55 32.85
N SER A 140 -43.58 40.63 33.60
CA SER A 140 -43.69 40.62 35.07
C SER A 140 -45.09 40.19 35.49
N SER A 141 -45.19 39.38 36.55
CA SER A 141 -46.50 38.98 37.05
C SER A 141 -47.18 40.15 37.78
N PHE A 142 -48.50 40.13 37.86
CA PHE A 142 -49.28 41.18 38.55
C PHE A 142 -48.87 41.36 40.03
N VAL A 143 -48.34 40.31 40.66
CA VAL A 143 -47.88 40.35 42.07
C VAL A 143 -46.50 40.98 42.21
N ASP A 144 -45.64 40.92 41.17
CA ASP A 144 -44.30 41.52 41.19
C ASP A 144 -44.31 43.05 41.01
N VAL A 145 -45.46 43.63 40.64
CA VAL A 145 -45.65 45.06 40.35
C VAL A 145 -46.24 45.83 41.55
N LEU A 146 -46.81 45.12 42.54
CA LEU A 146 -47.39 45.67 43.78
C LEU A 146 -46.32 45.85 44.85
#